data_AF-A0A526YI27-F1
#
_entry.id   AF-A0A526YI27-F1
#
_cell.length_a   1.000
_cell.length_b   1.000
_cell.length_c   1.000
_cell.angle_alpha   90.00
_cell.angle_beta   90.00
_cell.angle_gamma   90.00
#
_symmetry.space_group_name_H-M   'P 1'
#
loop_
_entity.id
_entity.type
_entity.pdbx_description
1 polymer ?
#
loop_
_entity_poly.entity_id
_entity_poly.type
_entity_poly.pdbx_seq_one_letter_code
_entity_poly.pdbx_strand_id
1 'polypeptide(L)' 'RYAGQRLKTLLAWHEQYAPDEWEKHRNAAIYVLQGNRNPLIDFPEWALRLQFEG' A
#
# COMPACT_ATOMS: atom_id res chain seq x y z
N ARG A 1 -22.28 3.91 2.85
CA ARG A 1 -21.00 3.35 3.36
C ARG A 1 -20.55 2.26 2.40
N TYR A 2 -19.50 2.49 1.61
CA TYR A 2 -18.95 1.51 0.64
C TYR A 2 -17.60 0.92 1.09
N ALA A 3 -17.25 1.05 2.38
CA ALA A 3 -15.90 0.79 2.87
C ALA A 3 -15.47 -0.69 2.67
N GLY A 4 -16.32 -1.65 3.04
CA GLY A 4 -15.97 -3.08 2.97
C GLY A 4 -15.79 -3.63 1.55
N GLN A 5 -16.66 -3.26 0.60
CA GLN A 5 -16.52 -3.71 -0.80
C GLN A 5 -15.30 -3.08 -1.47
N ARG A 6 -15.01 -1.79 -1.19
CA ARG A 6 -13.83 -1.12 -1.75
C ARG A 6 -12.53 -1.71 -1.22
N LEU A 7 -12.48 -2.05 0.08
CA LEU A 7 -11.30 -2.68 0.67
C LEU A 7 -10.95 -4.00 -0.02
N LYS A 8 -11.94 -4.88 -0.24
CA LYS A 8 -11.71 -6.15 -0.95
C LYS A 8 -11.13 -5.93 -2.35
N THR A 9 -11.65 -4.96 -3.10
CA THR A 9 -11.14 -4.62 -4.43
C THR A 9 -9.70 -4.10 -4.37
N LEU A 10 -9.41 -3.20 -3.43
CA LEU A 10 -8.06 -2.63 -3.27
C LEU A 10 -7.02 -3.68 -2.90
N LEU A 11 -7.37 -4.61 -2.00
CA LEU A 11 -6.48 -5.72 -1.64
C LEU A 11 -6.24 -6.66 -2.82
N ALA A 12 -7.28 -6.96 -3.61
CA ALA A 12 -7.14 -7.80 -4.81
C ALA A 12 -6.23 -7.13 -5.86
N TRP A 13 -6.35 -5.82 -6.07
CA TRP A 13 -5.46 -5.10 -6.97
C TRP A 13 -4.03 -5.07 -6.47
N HIS A 14 -3.82 -4.81 -5.17
CA HIS A 14 -2.50 -4.79 -4.56
C HIS A 14 -1.78 -6.15 -4.65
N GLU A 15 -2.53 -7.26 -4.55
CA GLU A 15 -1.97 -8.61 -4.74
C GLU A 15 -1.62 -8.90 -6.21
N GLN A 16 -2.46 -8.47 -7.15
CA GLN A 16 -2.24 -8.68 -8.59
C GLN A 16 -1.08 -7.84 -9.15
N TYR A 17 -0.88 -6.65 -8.59
CA TYR A 17 0.09 -5.67 -9.07
C TYR A 17 1.01 -5.26 -7.91
N ALA A 18 2.03 -6.08 -7.66
CA ALA A 18 3.02 -5.78 -6.65
C ALA A 18 3.82 -4.51 -7.00
N PRO A 19 4.23 -3.71 -6.00
CA PRO A 19 4.99 -2.49 -6.23
C PRO A 19 6.29 -2.71 -7.00
N ASP A 20 6.50 -1.88 -8.02
CA ASP A 20 7.71 -1.91 -8.84
C ASP A 20 8.85 -1.05 -8.26
N GLU A 21 10.01 -1.06 -8.94
CA GLU A 21 11.18 -0.28 -8.52
C GLU A 21 10.94 1.23 -8.60
N TRP A 22 10.11 1.69 -9.53
CA TRP A 22 9.77 3.11 -9.63
C TRP A 22 8.92 3.55 -8.43
N GLU A 23 7.96 2.74 -8.02
CA GLU A 23 7.12 2.99 -6.84
C GLU A 23 7.94 3.04 -5.56
N LYS A 24 8.94 2.15 -5.42
CA LYS A 24 9.89 2.19 -4.28
C LYS A 24 10.73 3.45 -4.29
N HIS A 25 11.29 3.85 -5.43
CA HIS A 25 12.04 5.11 -5.55
C HIS A 25 11.18 6.31 -5.22
N ARG A 26 9.93 6.33 -5.69
CA ARG A 26 8.97 7.39 -5.37
C ARG A 26 8.64 7.44 -3.88
N ASN A 27 8.42 6.29 -3.24
CA ASN A 27 8.20 6.21 -1.78
C ASN A 27 9.40 6.77 -1.00
N ALA A 28 10.64 6.46 -1.43
CA ALA A 28 11.86 7.00 -0.83
C ALA A 28 12.00 8.52 -1.04
N ALA A 29 11.70 9.04 -2.23
CA ALA A 29 11.76 10.48 -2.50
C ALA A 29 10.71 11.26 -1.70
N ILE A 30 9.49 10.74 -1.58
CA ILE A 30 8.42 11.34 -0.79
C ILE A 30 8.78 11.36 0.70
N TYR A 31 9.40 10.28 1.21
CA TYR A 31 9.88 10.23 2.59
C TYR A 31 10.81 11.38 2.96
N VAL A 32 11.69 11.81 2.04
CA VAL A 32 12.58 12.97 2.28
C VAL A 32 11.79 14.25 2.58
N LEU A 33 10.60 14.39 2.00
CA LEU A 33 9.76 15.58 2.17
C LEU A 33 8.79 15.45 3.35
N GLN A 34 8.21 14.26 3.59
CA GLN A 34 7.14 14.07 4.57
C GLN A 34 7.62 13.47 5.90
N GLY A 35 8.76 12.79 5.92
CA GLY A 35 9.30 12.11 7.10
C GLY A 35 8.63 10.77 7.45
N ASN A 36 7.67 10.29 6.65
CA ASN A 36 7.05 8.97 6.80
C ASN A 36 7.06 8.18 5.48
N ARG A 37 7.09 6.84 5.58
CA ARG A 37 7.06 5.92 4.44
C ARG A 37 5.71 5.22 4.38
N ASN A 38 5.26 4.85 3.19
CA ASN A 38 4.18 3.88 3.05
C ASN A 38 4.74 2.45 3.21
N PRO A 39 4.45 1.73 4.31
CA PRO A 39 4.98 0.39 4.54
C PRO A 39 4.45 -0.63 3.53
N LEU A 40 3.30 -0.39 2.88
CA LEU A 40 2.75 -1.31 1.89
C LEU A 40 3.46 -1.25 0.54
N ILE A 41 4.31 -0.24 0.31
CA ILE A 41 5.21 -0.20 -0.86
C ILE A 41 6.52 -0.93 -0.55
N ASP A 42 7.04 -0.78 0.68
CA ASP A 42 8.29 -1.42 1.10
C ASP A 42 8.08 -2.92 1.44
N PHE A 43 6.92 -3.27 2.00
CA PHE A 43 6.53 -4.62 2.42
C PHE A 43 5.11 -4.97 1.93
N PRO A 44 4.94 -5.27 0.63
CA PRO A 44 3.63 -5.47 0.03
C PRO A 44 2.81 -6.58 0.68
N GLU A 45 3.47 -7.61 1.24
CA GLU A 45 2.83 -8.75 1.89
C GLU A 45 2.12 -8.40 3.20
N TRP A 46 2.37 -7.21 3.77
CA TRP A 46 1.68 -6.76 4.97
C TRP A 46 0.23 -6.38 4.70
N ALA A 47 -0.11 -6.05 3.44
CA ALA A 47 -1.48 -5.72 3.06
C ALA A 47 -2.48 -6.83 3.39
N LEU A 48 -2.06 -8.11 3.43
CA LEU A 48 -2.94 -9.22 3.79
C LEU A 48 -2.91 -9.57 5.29
N ARG A 49 -1.99 -8.99 6.05
CA ARG A 49 -1.78 -9.28 7.49
C ARG A 49 -2.33 -8.20 8.41
N LEU A 50 -2.53 -6.99 7.88
CA LEU A 50 -3.05 -5.87 8.65
C LEU A 50 -4.58 -5.94 8.74
N GLN A 51 -5.10 -5.52 9.89
CA GLN A 51 -6.52 -5.27 10.07
C GLN A 51 -6.82 -3.85 9.63
N PHE A 52 -7.67 -3.69 8.61
CA PHE A 52 -8.14 -2.38 8.17
C PHE A 52 -9.49 -2.10 8.80
N GLU A 53 -9.52 -1.08 9.65
CA GLU A 53 -10.75 -0.53 10.22
C GLU A 53 -11.18 0.69 9.40
N GLY A 54 -12.50 0.92 9.24
CA GLY A 54 -13.04 2.03 8.45
C GLY A 54 -14.43 2.47 8.87
#